data_AF-A0A8J6QCJ9-F1
#
_entry.id   AF-A0A8J6QCJ9-F1
#
_cell.length_a   1.000
_cell.length_b   1.000
_cell.length_c   1.000
_cell.angle_alpha   90.00
_cell.angle_beta   90.00
_cell.angle_gamma   90.00
#
_symmetry.space_group_name_H-M   'P 1'
#
loop_
_entity.id
_entity.type
_entity.pdbx_description
1 polymer ?
#
loop_
_entity_poly.entity_id
_entity_poly.type
_entity_poly.pdbx_seq_one_letter_code
_entity_poly.pdbx_strand_id
1 'polypeptide(L)'
;MKKEDVQNKEDYVNFILLELYKKVHPVDFGNFFMELMPASGIDNFRDLLDELHENKLVTKKSEPNGHVPGMPHLVKMDLRYSISLKEIEHLKKQNIIENKKMELKDVFVTYSWDDEQHNDKVISFTNFLRDKGFEAEVDKLMSQRESATNFNKMMHQAMTDYKKVIVVLSKGYKEKATAFKGGVGNEYNLIIKDIEQSNNKYILVSFDKISDDITPLFFKGRHIIDLSIKENMNELFSKLMDEEIIEFSEVGKNKPQIAKKVIPPFEAQEKNVQIIDLIPRFDLASQFANLLTKIEYELSVELKNETDEIFEDYNLEIHYPQNSTEYDVDGKIENNYKIVTYEDNPKIFPKQSKSVQLHRILIRNYTAEEILGNNLIVKVFSKNGVVEKEFNLSEVLKFNSNYGNENLTIDKFHDKNYR
;
A
#
# COMPACT_ATOMS: atom_id res chain seq x y z
N MET A 1 27.26 41.97 -20.83
CA MET A 1 28.70 42.24 -20.91
C MET A 1 29.18 42.06 -22.35
N LYS A 2 29.76 43.10 -22.94
CA LYS A 2 30.43 43.10 -24.25
C LYS A 2 31.94 43.05 -24.04
N LYS A 3 32.70 42.73 -25.09
CA LYS A 3 34.18 42.71 -25.06
C LYS A 3 34.79 44.05 -24.60
N GLU A 4 34.07 45.15 -24.86
CA GLU A 4 34.41 46.52 -24.45
C GLU A 4 34.28 46.77 -22.94
N ASP A 5 33.52 45.95 -22.22
CA ASP A 5 33.27 46.08 -20.78
C ASP A 5 34.37 45.42 -19.92
N VAL A 6 35.37 44.77 -20.54
CA VAL A 6 36.43 44.03 -19.85
C VAL A 6 37.54 44.97 -19.38
N GLN A 7 37.67 45.17 -18.05
CA GLN A 7 38.69 46.04 -17.46
C GLN A 7 39.74 45.29 -16.66
N ASN A 8 39.42 44.09 -16.17
CA ASN A 8 40.32 43.27 -15.35
C ASN A 8 40.20 41.76 -15.68
N LYS A 9 40.98 40.91 -15.00
CA LYS A 9 40.98 39.44 -15.23
C LYS A 9 39.63 38.80 -14.90
N GLU A 10 38.96 39.25 -13.84
CA GLU A 10 37.66 38.72 -13.41
C GLU A 10 36.56 39.03 -14.44
N ASP A 11 36.54 40.27 -14.96
CA ASP A 11 35.67 40.68 -16.06
C ASP A 11 35.86 39.82 -17.30
N TYR A 12 37.12 39.49 -17.60
CA TYR A 12 37.46 38.65 -18.75
C TYR A 12 36.98 37.20 -18.55
N VAL A 13 37.15 36.64 -17.35
CA VAL A 13 36.61 35.31 -17.01
C VAL A 13 35.09 35.29 -17.16
N ASN A 14 34.40 36.28 -16.60
CA ASN A 14 32.94 36.41 -16.72
C ASN A 14 32.51 36.53 -18.19
N PHE A 15 33.22 37.32 -18.99
CA PHE A 15 33.00 37.41 -20.43
C PHE A 15 33.13 36.05 -21.13
N ILE A 16 34.19 35.27 -20.85
CA ILE A 16 34.37 33.94 -21.45
C ILE A 16 33.26 32.96 -21.03
N LEU A 17 32.89 32.96 -19.75
CA LEU A 17 31.79 32.11 -19.25
C LEU A 17 30.45 32.49 -19.89
N LEU A 18 30.18 33.79 -20.07
CA LEU A 18 29.01 34.28 -20.78
C LEU A 18 28.97 33.84 -22.24
N GLU A 19 30.11 33.91 -22.94
CA GLU A 19 30.20 33.48 -24.34
C GLU A 19 30.07 31.95 -24.48
N LEU A 20 30.54 31.18 -23.50
CA LEU A 20 30.24 29.74 -23.41
C LEU A 20 28.74 29.51 -23.20
N TYR A 21 28.12 30.18 -22.22
CA TYR A 21 26.70 30.02 -21.87
C TYR A 21 25.74 30.26 -23.06
N LYS A 22 26.08 31.17 -23.97
CA LYS A 22 25.26 31.49 -25.16
C LYS A 22 25.27 30.40 -26.23
N LYS A 23 26.08 29.34 -26.10
CA LYS A 23 26.33 28.36 -27.14
C LYS A 23 25.70 27.00 -26.83
N VAL A 24 25.48 26.22 -27.88
CA VAL A 24 25.14 24.81 -27.74
C VAL A 24 26.37 24.04 -27.31
N HIS A 25 26.28 23.37 -26.16
CA HIS A 25 27.37 22.61 -25.56
C HIS A 25 27.41 21.15 -26.04
N PRO A 26 28.59 20.51 -26.06
CA PRO A 26 29.92 21.06 -25.75
C PRO A 26 30.52 21.83 -26.95
N VAL A 27 31.17 22.96 -26.68
CA VAL A 27 31.72 23.87 -27.70
C VAL A 27 33.12 23.43 -28.10
N ASP A 28 33.38 23.30 -29.41
CA ASP A 28 34.71 23.02 -29.95
C ASP A 28 35.70 24.17 -29.66
N PHE A 29 36.88 23.84 -29.13
CA PHE A 29 37.91 24.81 -28.75
C PHE A 29 38.38 25.67 -29.92
N GLY A 30 38.63 25.06 -31.09
CA GLY A 30 39.16 25.76 -32.25
C GLY A 30 38.17 26.79 -32.76
N ASN A 31 36.91 26.40 -32.92
CA ASN A 31 35.82 27.29 -33.30
C ASN A 31 35.62 28.41 -32.28
N PHE A 32 35.67 28.07 -30.98
CA PHE A 32 35.50 29.06 -29.92
C PHE A 32 36.62 30.09 -29.89
N PHE A 33 37.87 29.66 -30.05
CA PHE A 33 39.03 30.54 -30.15
C PHE A 33 38.91 31.48 -31.36
N MET A 34 38.58 30.94 -32.54
CA MET A 34 38.46 31.72 -33.78
C MET A 34 37.33 32.74 -33.74
N GLU A 35 36.28 32.49 -32.97
CA GLU A 35 35.17 33.42 -32.81
C GLU A 35 35.53 34.58 -31.88
N LEU A 36 36.19 34.28 -30.76
CA LEU A 36 36.55 35.29 -29.76
C LEU A 36 37.78 36.11 -30.14
N MET A 37 38.71 35.50 -30.88
CA MET A 37 40.03 36.04 -31.24
C MET A 37 40.67 36.78 -30.05
N PRO A 38 41.01 36.04 -28.97
CA PRO A 38 41.57 36.64 -27.78
C PRO A 38 42.98 37.17 -28.06
N ALA A 39 43.27 38.40 -27.63
CA ALA A 39 44.54 39.06 -27.89
C ALA A 39 45.75 38.34 -27.25
N SER A 40 45.50 37.50 -26.25
CA SER A 40 46.51 36.68 -25.55
C SER A 40 47.09 35.55 -26.41
N GLY A 41 46.49 35.22 -27.55
CA GLY A 41 46.90 34.09 -28.38
C GLY A 41 46.32 32.75 -27.91
N ILE A 42 46.55 31.71 -28.73
CA ILE A 42 45.88 30.40 -28.59
C ILE A 42 46.30 29.62 -27.35
N ASP A 43 47.59 29.66 -27.00
CA ASP A 43 48.12 28.91 -25.87
C ASP A 43 47.62 29.50 -24.54
N ASN A 44 47.73 30.82 -24.35
CA ASN A 44 47.21 31.49 -23.17
C ASN A 44 45.68 31.35 -23.02
N PHE A 45 44.94 31.27 -24.14
CA PHE A 45 43.51 31.04 -24.09
C PHE A 45 43.16 29.61 -23.67
N ARG A 46 43.95 28.63 -24.14
CA ARG A 46 43.83 27.25 -23.69
C ARG A 46 44.14 27.10 -22.20
N ASP A 47 45.23 27.72 -21.74
CA ASP A 47 45.63 27.68 -20.34
C ASP A 47 44.55 28.29 -19.44
N LEU A 48 43.92 29.39 -19.87
CA LEU A 48 42.77 29.96 -19.18
C LEU A 48 41.61 28.95 -19.07
N LEU A 49 41.21 28.31 -20.16
CA LEU A 49 40.11 27.34 -20.12
C LEU A 49 40.44 26.11 -19.26
N ASP A 50 41.71 25.74 -19.19
CA ASP A 50 42.19 24.68 -18.32
C ASP A 50 42.18 25.12 -16.84
N GLU A 51 42.59 26.35 -16.52
CA GLU A 51 42.43 26.98 -15.20
C GLU A 51 40.95 27.01 -14.78
N LEU A 52 40.04 27.39 -15.68
CA LEU A 52 38.60 27.38 -15.41
C LEU A 52 38.07 25.97 -15.18
N HIS A 53 38.63 24.96 -15.85
CA HIS A 53 38.24 23.57 -15.67
C HIS A 53 38.68 23.05 -14.29
N GLU A 54 39.91 23.32 -13.88
CA GLU A 54 40.44 22.97 -12.57
C GLU A 54 39.62 23.60 -11.44
N ASN A 55 39.18 24.85 -11.64
CA ASN A 55 38.29 25.56 -10.73
C ASN A 55 36.80 25.11 -10.81
N LYS A 56 36.48 24.12 -11.64
CA LYS A 56 35.13 23.55 -11.84
C LYS A 56 34.10 24.54 -12.40
N LEU A 57 34.57 25.60 -13.05
CA LEU A 57 33.71 26.60 -13.71
C LEU A 57 33.29 26.11 -15.11
N VAL A 58 34.12 25.29 -15.75
CA VAL A 58 33.82 24.62 -17.02
C VAL A 58 34.14 23.12 -16.96
N THR A 59 33.51 22.33 -17.81
CA THR A 59 33.84 20.93 -18.06
C THR A 59 34.60 20.81 -19.37
N LYS A 60 35.75 20.15 -19.34
CA LYS A 60 36.58 19.87 -20.51
C LYS A 60 36.39 18.42 -20.94
N LYS A 61 36.13 18.20 -22.22
CA LYS A 61 36.14 16.89 -22.87
C LYS A 61 37.30 16.84 -23.87
N SER A 62 38.13 15.81 -23.76
CA SER A 62 39.33 15.60 -24.57
C SER A 62 39.27 14.21 -25.18
N GLU A 63 39.18 14.13 -26.51
CA GLU A 63 39.15 12.85 -27.23
C GLU A 63 40.22 12.83 -28.35
N PRO A 64 40.95 11.72 -28.54
CA PRO A 64 41.84 11.56 -29.69
C PRO A 64 41.07 11.68 -31.01
N ASN A 65 41.52 12.53 -31.93
CA ASN A 65 40.92 12.73 -33.23
C ASN A 65 41.98 12.88 -34.33
N GLY A 66 42.50 11.74 -34.78
CA GLY A 66 43.49 11.66 -35.85
C GLY A 66 44.90 12.04 -35.43
N HIS A 67 45.76 12.32 -36.40
CA HIS A 67 47.16 12.71 -36.19
C HIS A 67 47.46 14.07 -36.78
N VAL A 68 48.48 14.73 -36.26
CA VAL A 68 48.95 16.02 -36.78
C VAL A 68 49.43 15.83 -38.23
N PRO A 69 48.94 16.64 -39.20
CA PRO A 69 49.40 16.57 -40.58
C PRO A 69 50.92 16.73 -40.68
N GLY A 70 51.60 15.78 -41.31
CA GLY A 70 53.07 15.75 -41.41
C GLY A 70 53.81 15.16 -40.19
N MET A 71 53.10 14.83 -39.10
CA MET A 71 53.68 14.23 -37.89
C MET A 71 52.78 13.07 -37.38
N PRO A 72 52.83 11.89 -38.02
CA PRO A 72 51.93 10.77 -37.72
C PRO A 72 52.14 10.12 -36.34
N HIS A 73 53.18 10.50 -35.59
CA HIS A 73 53.41 10.05 -34.22
C HIS A 73 52.75 10.97 -33.18
N LEU A 74 52.24 12.13 -33.59
CA LEU A 74 51.54 13.07 -32.71
C LEU A 74 50.03 12.93 -32.92
N VAL A 75 49.34 12.50 -31.88
CA VAL A 75 47.88 12.41 -31.85
C VAL A 75 47.29 13.81 -31.71
N LYS A 76 46.34 14.14 -32.58
CA LYS A 76 45.56 15.38 -32.47
C LYS A 76 44.43 15.15 -31.48
N MET A 77 44.24 16.06 -30.52
CA MET A 77 43.14 16.02 -29.57
C MET A 77 42.01 16.93 -30.02
N ASP A 78 40.78 16.41 -30.05
CA ASP A 78 39.54 17.20 -30.08
C ASP A 78 39.24 17.67 -28.65
N LEU A 79 39.22 18.99 -28.46
CA LEU A 79 39.02 19.64 -27.17
C LEU A 79 37.69 20.38 -27.21
N ARG A 80 36.80 20.04 -26.28
CA ARG A 80 35.50 20.69 -26.15
C ARG A 80 35.22 21.13 -24.74
N TYR A 81 34.53 22.26 -24.59
CA TYR A 81 34.25 22.87 -23.30
C TYR A 81 32.76 23.15 -23.12
N SER A 82 32.27 22.97 -21.89
CA SER A 82 30.93 23.39 -21.48
C SER A 82 30.98 24.18 -20.18
N ILE A 83 30.12 25.19 -20.02
CA ILE A 83 29.99 25.84 -18.71
C ILE A 83 29.40 24.85 -17.69
N SER A 84 29.85 24.90 -16.44
CA SER A 84 29.33 24.03 -15.39
C SER A 84 27.98 24.52 -14.88
N LEU A 85 27.10 23.59 -14.45
CA LEU A 85 25.80 23.93 -13.86
C LEU A 85 25.93 24.84 -12.63
N LYS A 86 26.93 24.56 -11.78
CA LYS A 86 27.24 25.36 -10.60
C LYS A 86 27.58 26.80 -10.97
N GLU A 87 28.30 27.00 -12.07
CA GLU A 87 28.68 28.33 -12.52
C GLU A 87 27.52 29.09 -13.17
N ILE A 88 26.65 28.40 -13.92
CA ILE A 88 25.40 28.99 -14.39
C ILE A 88 24.58 29.52 -13.20
N GLU A 89 24.47 28.78 -12.10
CA GLU A 89 23.77 29.24 -10.90
C GLU A 89 24.45 30.44 -10.23
N HIS A 90 25.78 30.49 -10.25
CA HIS A 90 26.55 31.60 -9.70
C HIS A 90 26.34 32.90 -10.49
N LEU A 91 26.47 32.83 -11.82
CA LEU A 91 26.23 33.97 -12.72
C LEU A 91 24.79 34.50 -12.62
N LYS A 92 23.81 33.62 -12.38
CA LYS A 92 22.42 33.99 -12.06
C LYS A 92 22.31 34.75 -10.74
N LYS A 93 22.95 34.27 -9.67
CA LYS A 93 22.93 34.93 -8.34
C LYS A 93 23.56 36.33 -8.37
N GLN A 94 24.53 36.54 -9.24
CA GLN A 94 25.21 37.83 -9.41
C GLN A 94 24.51 38.77 -10.41
N ASN A 95 23.37 38.38 -10.99
CA ASN A 95 22.65 39.13 -12.03
C ASN A 95 23.51 39.47 -13.27
N ILE A 96 24.58 38.70 -13.53
CA ILE A 96 25.49 38.90 -14.67
C ILE A 96 24.85 38.39 -15.97
N ILE A 97 24.15 37.26 -15.88
CA ILE A 97 23.14 36.85 -16.85
C ILE A 97 21.78 37.29 -16.34
N GLU A 98 20.98 37.88 -17.23
CA GLU A 98 19.58 38.14 -16.90
C GLU A 98 18.94 36.83 -16.45
N ASN A 99 18.11 36.91 -15.40
CA ASN A 99 16.96 36.02 -15.26
C ASN A 99 15.98 36.33 -16.41
N LYS A 100 16.45 36.23 -17.66
CA LYS A 100 15.55 35.89 -18.72
C LYS A 100 15.15 34.48 -18.35
N LYS A 101 14.00 34.37 -17.67
CA LYS A 101 13.07 33.31 -18.00
C LYS A 101 13.08 33.34 -19.53
N MET A 102 13.85 32.45 -20.16
CA MET A 102 13.41 31.91 -21.43
C MET A 102 12.03 31.42 -21.05
N GLU A 103 11.02 32.24 -21.34
CA GLU A 103 9.66 31.76 -21.26
C GLU A 103 9.65 30.62 -22.25
N LEU A 104 9.81 29.42 -21.70
CA LEU A 104 9.75 28.20 -22.46
C LEU A 104 8.43 28.28 -23.20
N LYS A 105 8.49 28.12 -24.51
CA LYS A 105 7.28 28.00 -25.31
C LYS A 105 6.48 26.81 -24.76
N ASP A 106 5.16 26.88 -24.84
CA ASP A 106 4.35 25.89 -24.13
C ASP A 106 4.52 24.50 -24.73
N VAL A 107 4.40 24.38 -26.06
CA VAL A 107 4.28 23.06 -26.71
C VAL A 107 5.06 22.98 -28.02
N PHE A 108 5.88 21.95 -28.16
CA PHE A 108 6.40 21.53 -29.45
C PHE A 108 5.67 20.27 -29.93
N VAL A 109 5.17 20.27 -31.16
CA VAL A 109 4.52 19.11 -31.77
C VAL A 109 5.48 18.49 -32.80
N THR A 110 5.81 17.23 -32.59
CA THR A 110 6.65 16.45 -33.51
C THR A 110 5.92 15.21 -34.01
N TYR A 111 6.10 14.89 -35.29
CA TYR A 111 5.40 13.80 -35.96
C TYR A 111 6.18 13.30 -37.17
N SER A 112 5.70 12.19 -37.75
CA SER A 112 6.25 11.68 -38.99
C SER A 112 5.56 12.33 -40.18
N TRP A 113 6.34 12.93 -41.09
CA TRP A 113 5.81 13.45 -42.34
C TRP A 113 5.40 12.28 -43.24
N ASP A 114 4.16 11.83 -43.08
CA ASP A 114 3.57 10.69 -43.78
C ASP A 114 2.94 11.17 -45.10
N ASP A 115 1.61 11.31 -45.15
CA ASP A 115 0.88 11.87 -46.29
C ASP A 115 0.37 13.31 -46.01
N GLU A 116 -0.12 13.97 -47.06
CA GLU A 116 -0.64 15.34 -46.98
C GLU A 116 -1.82 15.48 -46.00
N GLN A 117 -2.73 14.50 -45.98
CA GLN A 117 -3.87 14.51 -45.07
C GLN A 117 -3.43 14.42 -43.60
N HIS A 118 -2.46 13.57 -43.29
CA HIS A 118 -1.87 13.47 -41.95
C HIS A 118 -1.15 14.77 -41.57
N ASN A 119 -0.35 15.33 -42.48
CA ASN A 119 0.33 16.60 -42.27
C ASN A 119 -0.65 17.73 -41.92
N ASP A 120 -1.71 17.88 -42.71
CA ASP A 120 -2.72 18.92 -42.50
C ASP A 120 -3.48 18.72 -41.19
N LYS A 121 -3.75 17.47 -40.82
CA LYS A 121 -4.38 17.12 -39.54
C LYS A 121 -3.50 17.52 -38.36
N VAL A 122 -2.19 17.28 -38.42
CA VAL A 122 -1.25 17.71 -37.36
C VAL A 122 -1.17 19.23 -37.28
N ILE A 123 -1.08 19.93 -38.42
CA ILE A 123 -1.05 21.40 -38.45
C ILE A 123 -2.35 21.98 -37.89
N SER A 124 -3.49 21.42 -38.27
CA SER A 124 -4.80 21.81 -37.72
C SER A 124 -4.88 21.59 -36.22
N PHE A 125 -4.32 20.49 -35.71
CA PHE A 125 -4.24 20.23 -34.27
C PHE A 125 -3.32 21.23 -33.56
N THR A 126 -2.16 21.58 -34.13
CA THR A 126 -1.30 22.63 -33.58
C THR A 126 -2.02 23.97 -33.54
N ASN A 127 -2.77 24.34 -34.58
CA ASN A 127 -3.59 25.56 -34.56
C ASN A 127 -4.69 25.49 -33.50
N PHE A 128 -5.34 24.34 -33.34
CA PHE A 128 -6.31 24.14 -32.27
C PHE A 128 -5.69 24.36 -30.87
N LEU A 129 -4.47 23.90 -30.61
CA LEU A 129 -3.77 24.19 -29.35
C LEU A 129 -3.52 25.70 -29.17
N ARG A 130 -3.16 26.40 -30.25
CA ARG A 130 -2.97 27.86 -30.23
C ARG A 130 -4.29 28.60 -29.94
N ASP A 131 -5.39 28.15 -30.51
CA ASP A 131 -6.73 28.68 -30.22
C ASP A 131 -7.15 28.45 -28.76
N LYS A 132 -6.56 27.45 -28.09
CA LYS A 132 -6.71 27.18 -26.65
C LYS A 132 -5.73 27.94 -25.76
N GLY A 133 -4.89 28.80 -26.34
CA GLY A 133 -3.98 29.67 -25.61
C GLY A 133 -2.57 29.11 -25.40
N PHE A 134 -2.24 27.94 -25.94
CA PHE A 134 -0.89 27.38 -25.87
C PHE A 134 0.00 27.99 -26.97
N GLU A 135 1.18 28.48 -26.61
CA GLU A 135 2.22 28.81 -27.58
C GLU A 135 2.79 27.51 -28.19
N ALA A 136 2.09 26.98 -29.19
CA ALA A 136 2.43 25.73 -29.87
C ALA A 136 3.12 25.96 -31.22
N GLU A 137 4.21 25.23 -31.48
CA GLU A 137 4.87 25.13 -32.78
C GLU A 137 4.98 23.67 -33.22
N VAL A 138 5.12 23.43 -34.53
CA VAL A 138 5.22 22.09 -35.13
C VAL A 138 6.52 21.96 -35.93
N ASP A 139 7.10 20.76 -35.93
CA ASP A 139 8.37 20.46 -36.62
C ASP A 139 8.43 20.95 -38.08
N LYS A 140 7.34 20.78 -38.85
CA LYS A 140 7.25 21.16 -40.26
C LYS A 140 7.35 22.66 -40.45
N LEU A 141 6.80 23.46 -39.53
CA LEU A 141 6.94 24.91 -39.54
C LEU A 141 8.39 25.32 -39.23
N MET A 142 9.05 24.66 -38.28
CA MET A 142 10.46 24.93 -37.98
C MET A 142 11.38 24.58 -39.13
N SER A 143 11.14 23.44 -39.79
CA SER A 143 11.91 23.06 -40.96
C SER A 143 11.78 24.07 -42.11
N GLN A 144 10.59 24.64 -42.34
CA GLN A 144 10.40 25.68 -43.36
C GLN A 144 11.19 26.97 -43.10
N ARG A 145 11.54 27.27 -41.84
CA ARG A 145 12.35 28.46 -41.48
C ARG A 145 13.83 28.30 -41.84
N GLU A 146 14.32 27.08 -42.07
CA GLU A 146 15.72 26.81 -42.41
C GLU A 146 15.84 26.09 -43.77
N SER A 147 16.64 26.61 -44.70
CA SER A 147 16.83 26.00 -46.03
C SER A 147 17.48 24.61 -46.01
N ALA A 148 18.17 24.25 -44.93
CA ALA A 148 18.84 22.96 -44.74
C ALA A 148 18.68 22.51 -43.27
N THR A 149 17.46 22.09 -42.92
CA THR A 149 17.08 21.76 -41.54
C THR A 149 17.96 20.65 -40.96
N ASN A 150 18.55 20.91 -39.79
CA ASN A 150 19.18 19.86 -38.98
C ASN A 150 18.19 19.35 -37.93
N PHE A 151 17.58 18.20 -38.21
CA PHE A 151 16.59 17.55 -37.36
C PHE A 151 17.08 17.28 -35.93
N ASN A 152 18.36 16.91 -35.73
CA ASN A 152 18.91 16.74 -34.38
C ASN A 152 18.94 18.06 -33.62
N LYS A 153 19.34 19.16 -34.28
CA LYS A 153 19.35 20.50 -33.68
C LYS A 153 17.93 20.94 -33.32
N MET A 154 16.97 20.73 -34.22
CA MET A 154 15.55 21.03 -33.96
C MET A 154 15.01 20.23 -32.77
N MET A 155 15.31 18.94 -32.68
CA MET A 155 14.89 18.10 -31.56
C MET A 155 15.56 18.54 -30.24
N HIS A 156 16.83 18.93 -30.28
CA HIS A 156 17.49 19.54 -29.12
C HIS A 156 16.81 20.84 -28.69
N GLN A 157 16.43 21.72 -29.63
CA GLN A 157 15.67 22.94 -29.32
C GLN A 157 14.29 22.62 -28.74
N ALA A 158 13.60 21.60 -29.26
CA ALA A 158 12.35 21.11 -28.67
C ALA A 158 12.55 20.67 -27.21
N MET A 159 13.67 20.02 -26.91
CA MET A 159 14.03 19.56 -25.57
C MET A 159 14.44 20.68 -24.62
N THR A 160 15.02 21.78 -25.12
CA THR A 160 15.54 22.86 -24.25
C THR A 160 14.60 24.05 -24.14
N ASP A 161 13.85 24.36 -25.19
CA ASP A 161 13.15 25.64 -25.34
C ASP A 161 11.64 25.53 -25.10
N TYR A 162 11.11 24.31 -24.93
CA TYR A 162 9.69 24.05 -24.73
C TYR A 162 9.40 23.35 -23.40
N LYS A 163 8.25 23.67 -22.80
CA LYS A 163 7.75 23.01 -21.58
C LYS A 163 7.30 21.58 -21.87
N LYS A 164 6.54 21.39 -22.96
CA LYS A 164 5.96 20.11 -23.36
C LYS A 164 6.34 19.74 -24.78
N VAL A 165 6.51 18.45 -25.03
CA VAL A 165 6.71 17.89 -26.37
C VAL A 165 5.61 16.87 -26.63
N ILE A 166 4.74 17.17 -27.60
CA ILE A 166 3.74 16.23 -28.10
C ILE A 166 4.38 15.41 -29.23
N VAL A 167 4.34 14.09 -29.09
CA VAL A 167 4.76 13.16 -30.15
C VAL A 167 3.52 12.51 -30.74
N VAL A 168 3.24 12.81 -32.02
CA VAL A 168 2.08 12.25 -32.73
C VAL A 168 2.46 10.91 -33.34
N LEU A 169 1.84 9.85 -32.83
CA LEU A 169 2.05 8.48 -33.28
C LEU A 169 1.11 8.14 -34.44
N SER A 170 1.72 7.61 -35.50
CA SER A 170 1.07 7.12 -36.71
C SER A 170 1.75 5.83 -37.16
N LYS A 171 1.16 5.16 -38.15
CA LYS A 171 1.79 3.99 -38.77
C LYS A 171 3.14 4.34 -39.38
N GLY A 172 3.23 5.47 -40.11
CA GLY A 172 4.49 5.91 -40.71
C GLY A 172 5.54 6.30 -39.66
N TYR A 173 5.12 6.87 -38.52
CA TYR A 173 6.02 7.11 -37.39
C TYR A 173 6.64 5.80 -36.88
N LYS A 174 5.83 4.77 -36.65
CA LYS A 174 6.32 3.45 -36.21
C LYS A 174 7.29 2.84 -37.21
N GLU A 175 6.96 2.88 -38.50
CA GLU A 175 7.83 2.35 -39.56
C GLU A 175 9.19 3.03 -39.56
N LYS A 176 9.24 4.37 -39.48
CA LYS A 176 10.50 5.13 -39.43
C LYS A 176 11.30 4.89 -38.15
N ALA A 177 10.62 4.82 -37.00
CA ALA A 177 11.24 4.50 -35.71
C ALA A 177 11.84 3.08 -35.68
N THR A 178 11.21 2.14 -36.37
CA THR A 178 11.64 0.72 -36.41
C THR A 178 12.74 0.48 -37.45
N ALA A 179 12.69 1.19 -38.59
CA ALA A 179 13.56 0.90 -39.74
C ALA A 179 15.01 1.35 -39.55
N PHE A 180 15.34 2.20 -38.55
CA PHE A 180 16.66 2.84 -38.39
C PHE A 180 17.24 3.42 -39.72
N LYS A 181 16.40 3.71 -40.71
CA LYS A 181 16.78 4.16 -42.05
C LYS A 181 16.42 5.63 -42.21
N GLY A 182 17.36 6.44 -42.70
CA GLY A 182 17.08 7.79 -43.22
C GLY A 182 17.08 8.94 -42.20
N GLY A 183 17.85 8.88 -41.12
CA GLY A 183 18.03 10.01 -40.18
C GLY A 183 16.93 10.18 -39.13
N VAL A 184 15.73 9.66 -39.36
CA VAL A 184 14.59 9.70 -38.42
C VAL A 184 14.81 8.80 -37.19
N GLY A 185 15.69 7.79 -37.30
CA GLY A 185 16.12 6.98 -36.16
C GLY A 185 16.90 7.78 -35.10
N ASN A 186 17.51 8.91 -35.46
CA ASN A 186 18.28 9.71 -34.50
C ASN A 186 17.37 10.52 -33.58
N GLU A 187 16.30 11.12 -34.11
CA GLU A 187 15.30 11.87 -33.34
C GLU A 187 14.58 10.98 -32.33
N TYR A 188 14.11 9.82 -32.79
CA TYR A 188 13.49 8.82 -31.93
C TYR A 188 14.43 8.38 -30.80
N ASN A 189 15.72 8.17 -31.10
CA ASN A 189 16.73 7.86 -30.08
C ASN A 189 16.97 9.01 -29.09
N LEU A 190 16.93 10.27 -29.54
CA LEU A 190 17.06 11.43 -28.66
C LEU A 190 15.85 11.53 -27.72
N ILE A 191 14.63 11.38 -28.25
CA ILE A 191 13.40 11.35 -27.45
C ILE A 191 13.45 10.22 -26.43
N ILE A 192 13.84 9.00 -26.82
CA ILE A 192 13.97 7.86 -25.89
C ILE A 192 14.96 8.15 -24.76
N LYS A 193 16.10 8.80 -25.06
CA LYS A 193 17.09 9.10 -24.01
C LYS A 193 16.60 10.17 -23.04
N ASP A 194 15.91 11.18 -23.54
CA ASP A 194 15.44 12.31 -22.73
C ASP A 194 14.15 12.01 -21.98
N ILE A 195 13.22 11.22 -22.56
CA ILE A 195 11.96 10.86 -21.89
C ILE A 195 12.15 10.07 -20.60
N GLU A 196 13.26 9.36 -20.46
CA GLU A 196 13.62 8.66 -19.21
C GLU A 196 14.14 9.61 -18.12
N GLN A 197 14.60 10.80 -18.50
CA GLN A 197 15.17 11.80 -17.57
C GLN A 197 14.19 12.95 -17.29
N SER A 198 13.28 13.21 -18.23
CA SER A 198 12.37 14.35 -18.23
C SER A 198 10.94 13.92 -17.93
N ASN A 199 10.67 13.67 -16.65
CA ASN A 199 9.31 13.33 -16.17
C ASN A 199 8.32 14.45 -16.54
N ASN A 200 7.15 14.04 -17.06
CA ASN A 200 6.04 14.92 -17.48
C ASN A 200 6.28 15.82 -18.71
N LYS A 201 7.45 15.76 -19.37
CA LYS A 201 7.72 16.59 -20.55
C LYS A 201 7.02 16.08 -21.82
N TYR A 202 7.04 14.78 -22.03
CA TYR A 202 6.56 14.15 -23.26
C TYR A 202 5.12 13.67 -23.13
N ILE A 203 4.31 13.99 -24.13
CA ILE A 203 2.92 13.55 -24.25
C ILE A 203 2.78 12.79 -25.56
N LEU A 204 2.54 11.48 -25.46
CA LEU A 204 2.31 10.64 -26.63
C LEU A 204 0.83 10.72 -27.00
N VAL A 205 0.53 10.99 -28.27
CA VAL A 205 -0.84 11.10 -28.75
C VAL A 205 -1.01 10.34 -30.06
N SER A 206 -2.23 9.94 -30.39
CA SER A 206 -2.58 9.52 -31.74
C SER A 206 -3.92 10.07 -32.16
N PHE A 207 -4.10 10.33 -33.44
CA PHE A 207 -5.40 10.69 -34.01
C PHE A 207 -6.25 9.48 -34.41
N ASP A 208 -5.66 8.29 -34.39
CA ASP A 208 -6.31 7.03 -34.68
C ASP A 208 -6.38 6.19 -33.41
N LYS A 209 -7.22 5.16 -33.44
CA LYS A 209 -7.33 4.25 -32.31
C LYS A 209 -5.97 3.63 -31.97
N ILE A 210 -5.63 3.65 -30.68
CA ILE A 210 -4.37 3.07 -30.20
C ILE A 210 -4.29 1.59 -30.58
N SER A 211 -3.21 1.25 -31.26
CA SER A 211 -2.93 -0.11 -31.73
C SER A 211 -1.43 -0.36 -31.77
N ASP A 212 -1.05 -1.64 -31.86
CA ASP A 212 0.34 -2.01 -32.05
C ASP A 212 0.90 -1.45 -33.38
N ASP A 213 0.07 -1.22 -34.39
CA ASP A 213 0.48 -0.72 -35.72
C ASP A 213 0.99 0.72 -35.73
N ILE A 214 0.65 1.50 -34.71
CA ILE A 214 1.10 2.90 -34.58
C ILE A 214 2.13 3.08 -33.45
N THR A 215 2.36 2.04 -32.64
CA THR A 215 3.14 2.17 -31.39
C THR A 215 4.57 1.59 -31.58
N PRO A 216 5.61 2.44 -31.57
CA PRO A 216 7.01 2.00 -31.55
C PRO A 216 7.34 1.18 -30.30
N LEU A 217 8.33 0.28 -30.40
CA LEU A 217 8.70 -0.66 -29.34
C LEU A 217 9.00 0.02 -27.99
N PHE A 218 9.77 1.12 -27.98
CA PHE A 218 10.19 1.81 -26.74
C PHE A 218 9.10 2.71 -26.14
N PHE A 219 7.99 2.90 -26.85
CA PHE A 219 6.81 3.57 -26.32
C PHE A 219 5.76 2.58 -25.81
N LYS A 220 5.94 1.26 -26.00
CA LYS A 220 5.06 0.26 -25.37
C LYS A 220 5.12 0.38 -23.85
N GLY A 221 3.95 0.35 -23.22
CA GLY A 221 3.79 0.51 -21.76
C GLY A 221 3.79 1.96 -21.27
N ARG A 222 4.03 2.95 -22.16
CA ARG A 222 3.81 4.37 -21.84
C ARG A 222 2.36 4.76 -22.13
N HIS A 223 1.87 5.74 -21.40
CA HIS A 223 0.53 6.26 -21.63
C HIS A 223 0.46 7.01 -22.96
N ILE A 224 -0.51 6.67 -23.82
CA ILE A 224 -0.78 7.32 -25.10
C ILE A 224 -2.22 7.83 -25.06
N ILE A 225 -2.41 9.09 -25.41
CA ILE A 225 -3.74 9.71 -25.44
C ILE A 225 -4.37 9.47 -26.83
N ASP A 226 -5.49 8.78 -26.86
CA ASP A 226 -6.29 8.57 -28.08
C ASP A 226 -7.14 9.82 -28.35
N LEU A 227 -6.73 10.65 -29.31
CA LEU A 227 -7.43 11.88 -29.69
C LEU A 227 -8.59 11.63 -30.66
N SER A 228 -8.83 10.38 -31.08
CA SER A 228 -10.07 10.04 -31.79
C SER A 228 -11.29 10.06 -30.87
N ILE A 229 -11.06 10.00 -29.55
CA ILE A 229 -12.06 10.09 -28.48
C ILE A 229 -12.06 11.51 -27.94
N LYS A 230 -13.17 12.23 -28.08
CA LYS A 230 -13.28 13.65 -27.71
C LYS A 230 -13.09 13.88 -26.21
N GLU A 231 -13.52 12.94 -25.39
CA GLU A 231 -13.45 12.99 -23.93
C GLU A 231 -12.00 13.05 -23.42
N ASN A 232 -11.05 12.50 -24.20
CA ASN A 232 -9.63 12.49 -23.85
C ASN A 232 -8.95 13.86 -24.03
N MET A 233 -9.66 14.87 -24.56
CA MET A 233 -9.12 16.24 -24.64
C MET A 233 -8.84 16.84 -23.26
N ASN A 234 -9.69 16.55 -22.26
CA ASN A 234 -9.46 17.03 -20.90
C ASN A 234 -8.17 16.45 -20.30
N GLU A 235 -7.89 15.19 -20.62
CA GLU A 235 -6.64 14.55 -20.22
C GLU A 235 -5.43 15.21 -20.89
N LEU A 236 -5.50 15.48 -22.20
CA LEU A 236 -4.44 16.20 -22.90
C LEU A 236 -4.14 17.56 -22.24
N PHE A 237 -5.18 18.34 -21.91
CA PHE A 237 -4.97 19.63 -21.25
C PHE A 237 -4.40 19.50 -19.84
N SER A 238 -4.87 18.54 -19.04
CA SER A 238 -4.28 18.21 -17.74
C SER A 238 -2.78 17.92 -17.85
N LYS A 239 -2.36 17.11 -18.84
CA LYS A 239 -0.94 16.79 -19.07
C LYS A 239 -0.15 18.00 -19.57
N LEU A 240 -0.74 18.85 -20.39
CA LEU A 240 -0.10 20.07 -20.89
C LEU A 240 0.12 21.11 -19.78
N MET A 241 -0.81 21.21 -18.84
CA MET A 241 -0.78 22.21 -17.75
C MET A 241 -0.15 21.67 -16.46
N ASP A 242 0.18 20.38 -16.39
CA ASP A 242 0.60 19.70 -15.15
C ASP A 242 -0.44 19.80 -14.02
N GLU A 243 -1.72 19.82 -14.38
CA GLU A 243 -2.84 19.91 -13.44
C GLU A 243 -3.49 18.54 -13.23
N GLU A 244 -3.82 18.21 -11.98
CA GLU A 244 -4.51 16.97 -11.63
C GLU A 244 -6.00 17.07 -11.98
N ILE A 245 -6.57 16.01 -12.55
CA ILE A 245 -8.01 15.95 -12.86
C ILE A 245 -8.84 15.59 -11.62
N ILE A 246 -8.22 14.90 -10.66
CA ILE A 246 -8.89 14.37 -9.47
C ILE A 246 -8.64 15.32 -8.30
N GLU A 247 -9.71 15.87 -7.76
CA GLU A 247 -9.66 16.67 -6.53
C GLU A 247 -9.96 15.77 -5.32
N PHE A 248 -8.97 15.61 -4.44
CA PHE A 248 -9.20 14.94 -3.15
C PHE A 248 -9.81 15.92 -2.15
N SER A 249 -10.72 15.42 -1.31
CA SER A 249 -11.15 16.17 -0.13
C SER A 249 -9.97 16.49 0.79
N GLU A 250 -10.06 17.60 1.53
CA GLU A 250 -9.08 17.92 2.55
C GLU A 250 -8.89 16.75 3.52
N VAL A 251 -7.65 16.56 3.97
CA VAL A 251 -7.32 15.53 4.95
C VAL A 251 -8.09 15.81 6.24
N GLY A 252 -8.97 14.89 6.61
CA GLY A 252 -9.77 15.00 7.83
C GLY A 252 -8.89 15.14 9.09
N LYS A 253 -9.29 16.01 10.03
CA LYS A 253 -8.53 16.30 11.26
C LYS A 253 -8.33 15.09 12.17
N ASN A 254 -9.23 14.11 12.10
CA ASN A 254 -9.28 12.96 13.00
C ASN A 254 -9.10 11.65 12.21
N LYS A 255 -8.31 10.73 12.77
CA LYS A 255 -8.19 9.37 12.26
C LYS A 255 -9.34 8.50 12.77
N PRO A 256 -9.78 7.48 12.00
CA PRO A 256 -10.73 6.50 12.50
C PRO A 256 -10.16 5.75 13.71
N GLN A 257 -11.00 5.49 14.72
CA GLN A 257 -10.62 4.67 15.86
C GLN A 257 -10.65 3.20 15.47
N ILE A 258 -9.52 2.52 15.60
CA ILE A 258 -9.42 1.08 15.32
C ILE A 258 -9.80 0.32 16.59
N ALA A 259 -10.89 -0.46 16.53
CA ALA A 259 -11.23 -1.40 17.59
C ALA A 259 -10.18 -2.52 17.64
N LYS A 260 -9.40 -2.59 18.73
CA LYS A 260 -8.44 -3.68 18.94
C LYS A 260 -9.17 -4.91 19.45
N LYS A 261 -9.14 -5.99 18.68
CA LYS A 261 -9.54 -7.32 19.17
C LYS A 261 -8.45 -7.83 20.10
N VAL A 262 -8.74 -7.93 21.39
CA VAL A 262 -7.87 -8.62 22.35
C VAL A 262 -8.00 -10.12 22.09
N ILE A 263 -6.88 -10.78 21.78
CA ILE A 263 -6.82 -12.24 21.71
C ILE A 263 -6.38 -12.71 23.10
N PRO A 264 -7.19 -13.51 23.82
CA PRO A 264 -6.78 -14.04 25.12
C PRO A 264 -5.54 -14.95 24.98
N PRO A 265 -4.77 -15.14 26.07
CA PRO A 265 -3.63 -16.04 26.08
C PRO A 265 -4.04 -17.45 25.61
N PHE A 266 -3.15 -18.10 24.85
CA PHE A 266 -3.31 -19.50 24.50
C PHE A 266 -3.14 -20.35 25.77
N GLU A 267 -4.21 -21.01 26.19
CA GLU A 267 -4.18 -22.08 27.20
C GLU A 267 -4.22 -23.43 26.46
N ALA A 268 -3.19 -24.25 26.66
CA ALA A 268 -3.24 -25.65 26.25
C ALA A 268 -4.21 -26.39 27.19
N GLN A 269 -5.46 -26.57 26.76
CA GLN A 269 -6.41 -27.40 27.49
C GLN A 269 -6.00 -28.87 27.31
N GLU A 270 -5.47 -29.48 28.36
CA GLU A 270 -5.44 -30.94 28.45
C GLU A 270 -6.89 -31.44 28.43
N LYS A 271 -7.24 -32.26 27.44
CA LYS A 271 -8.57 -32.85 27.38
C LYS A 271 -8.74 -33.74 28.61
N ASN A 272 -9.78 -33.50 29.40
CA ASN A 272 -10.19 -34.34 30.53
C ASN A 272 -11.65 -34.79 30.35
N VAL A 273 -12.18 -35.61 31.26
CA VAL A 273 -13.62 -35.89 31.32
C VAL A 273 -14.39 -34.61 31.63
N GLN A 274 -15.51 -34.42 30.95
CA GLN A 274 -16.41 -33.30 31.16
C GLN A 274 -17.63 -33.74 31.95
N ILE A 275 -18.03 -32.92 32.93
CA ILE A 275 -19.31 -33.07 33.64
C ILE A 275 -20.39 -32.38 32.78
N ILE A 276 -21.22 -33.19 32.12
CA ILE A 276 -22.20 -32.71 31.14
C ILE A 276 -23.43 -32.18 31.86
N ASP A 277 -24.09 -33.01 32.65
CA ASP A 277 -25.37 -32.66 33.27
C ASP A 277 -25.61 -33.38 34.61
N LEU A 278 -26.53 -32.84 35.39
CA LEU A 278 -27.09 -33.48 36.58
C LEU A 278 -28.55 -33.79 36.28
N ILE A 279 -28.86 -35.07 36.17
CA ILE A 279 -30.15 -35.58 35.71
C ILE A 279 -30.98 -35.98 36.94
N PRO A 280 -32.02 -35.21 37.30
CA PRO A 280 -32.95 -35.61 38.35
C PRO A 280 -34.06 -36.49 37.79
N ARG A 281 -34.35 -37.59 38.46
CA ARG A 281 -35.57 -38.37 38.28
C ARG A 281 -36.44 -38.19 39.52
N PHE A 282 -37.65 -37.67 39.29
CA PHE A 282 -38.65 -37.55 40.34
C PHE A 282 -38.96 -38.92 40.94
N ASP A 283 -38.95 -39.01 42.27
CA ASP A 283 -39.29 -40.23 42.98
C ASP A 283 -40.63 -40.07 43.71
N LEU A 284 -40.65 -39.33 44.82
CA LEU A 284 -41.82 -39.21 45.69
C LEU A 284 -41.99 -37.78 46.21
N ALA A 285 -43.25 -37.36 46.42
CA ALA A 285 -43.60 -36.11 47.07
C ALA A 285 -44.75 -36.30 48.07
N SER A 286 -44.76 -35.50 49.12
CA SER A 286 -45.85 -35.41 50.09
C SER A 286 -46.33 -33.97 50.19
N GLN A 287 -47.65 -33.80 50.30
CA GLN A 287 -48.30 -32.49 50.34
C GLN A 287 -49.27 -32.38 51.50
N PHE A 288 -49.39 -31.17 52.05
CA PHE A 288 -50.41 -30.79 53.01
C PHE A 288 -50.91 -29.38 52.69
N ALA A 289 -52.23 -29.19 52.61
CA ALA A 289 -52.84 -27.91 52.24
C ALA A 289 -52.24 -27.26 50.98
N ASN A 290 -52.02 -28.07 49.92
CA ASN A 290 -51.41 -27.67 48.64
C ASN A 290 -49.95 -27.22 48.69
N LEU A 291 -49.28 -27.35 49.84
CA LEU A 291 -47.83 -27.12 49.97
C LEU A 291 -47.08 -28.45 50.06
N LEU A 292 -45.89 -28.51 49.46
CA LEU A 292 -44.97 -29.63 49.62
C LEU A 292 -44.46 -29.68 51.07
N THR A 293 -44.66 -30.81 51.73
CA THR A 293 -44.01 -31.09 53.01
C THR A 293 -42.67 -31.79 52.79
N LYS A 294 -42.56 -32.57 51.73
CA LYS A 294 -41.41 -33.40 51.39
C LYS A 294 -41.37 -33.69 49.88
N ILE A 295 -40.19 -33.71 49.27
CA ILE A 295 -39.96 -34.20 47.91
C ILE A 295 -38.59 -34.86 47.78
N GLU A 296 -38.52 -35.91 46.97
CA GLU A 296 -37.34 -36.75 46.76
C GLU A 296 -37.02 -36.87 45.26
N TYR A 297 -35.72 -36.82 44.93
CA TYR A 297 -35.23 -37.10 43.59
C TYR A 297 -34.08 -38.09 43.64
N GLU A 298 -34.11 -39.06 42.73
CA GLU A 298 -32.92 -39.82 42.34
C GLU A 298 -32.07 -38.94 41.42
N LEU A 299 -30.76 -38.88 41.69
CA LEU A 299 -29.84 -38.06 40.91
C LEU A 299 -28.88 -38.96 40.12
N SER A 300 -28.57 -38.57 38.90
CA SER A 300 -27.47 -39.13 38.13
C SER A 300 -26.61 -38.02 37.55
N VAL A 301 -25.29 -38.16 37.58
CA VAL A 301 -24.41 -37.22 36.89
C VAL A 301 -23.98 -37.83 35.56
N GLU A 302 -24.10 -37.08 34.47
CA GLU A 302 -23.59 -37.48 33.16
C GLU A 302 -22.17 -36.96 32.95
N LEU A 303 -21.26 -37.88 32.65
CA LEU A 303 -19.86 -37.63 32.39
C LEU A 303 -19.55 -38.02 30.94
N LYS A 304 -18.78 -37.19 30.24
CA LYS A 304 -18.34 -37.46 28.87
C LYS A 304 -16.82 -37.47 28.77
N ASN A 305 -16.28 -38.54 28.20
CA ASN A 305 -14.86 -38.64 27.96
C ASN A 305 -14.49 -37.96 26.63
N GLU A 306 -13.90 -36.76 26.72
CA GLU A 306 -13.39 -36.05 25.55
C GLU A 306 -11.95 -36.42 25.19
N THR A 307 -11.30 -37.25 26.01
CA THR A 307 -9.93 -37.73 25.80
C THR A 307 -9.89 -38.88 24.80
N ASP A 308 -8.67 -39.19 24.33
CA ASP A 308 -8.41 -40.30 23.40
C ASP A 308 -8.06 -41.62 24.16
N GLU A 309 -8.03 -41.58 25.50
CA GLU A 309 -7.76 -42.74 26.36
C GLU A 309 -9.03 -43.22 27.08
N ILE A 310 -9.04 -44.47 27.55
CA ILE A 310 -10.11 -44.97 28.43
C ILE A 310 -9.98 -44.29 29.79
N PHE A 311 -11.08 -43.72 30.27
CA PHE A 311 -11.13 -43.10 31.60
C PHE A 311 -11.69 -44.10 32.61
N GLU A 312 -10.81 -44.68 33.42
CA GLU A 312 -11.15 -45.78 34.35
C GLU A 312 -10.74 -45.55 35.80
N ASP A 313 -9.68 -44.77 36.07
CA ASP A 313 -9.19 -44.49 37.42
C ASP A 313 -9.62 -43.08 37.87
N TYR A 314 -10.86 -42.96 38.36
CA TYR A 314 -11.40 -41.71 38.87
C TYR A 314 -12.37 -41.88 40.04
N ASN A 315 -12.33 -40.90 40.95
CA ASN A 315 -13.26 -40.78 42.06
C ASN A 315 -14.19 -39.61 41.84
N LEU A 316 -15.44 -39.76 42.25
CA LEU A 316 -16.39 -38.64 42.30
C LEU A 316 -16.55 -38.20 43.75
N GLU A 317 -16.52 -36.89 43.98
CA GLU A 317 -17.01 -36.31 45.22
C GLU A 317 -18.21 -35.43 44.92
N ILE A 318 -19.31 -35.69 45.62
CA ILE A 318 -20.54 -34.92 45.50
C ILE A 318 -20.75 -34.16 46.80
N HIS A 319 -20.79 -32.84 46.69
CA HIS A 319 -21.09 -31.95 47.80
C HIS A 319 -22.58 -31.67 47.76
N TYR A 320 -23.33 -32.41 48.57
CA TYR A 320 -24.74 -32.19 48.78
C TYR A 320 -24.93 -31.03 49.75
N PRO A 321 -25.86 -30.08 49.50
CA PRO A 321 -26.25 -29.12 50.53
C PRO A 321 -26.59 -29.84 51.83
N GLN A 322 -26.21 -29.26 52.96
CA GLN A 322 -26.47 -29.87 54.26
C GLN A 322 -27.98 -30.16 54.43
N ASN A 323 -28.31 -31.25 55.14
CA ASN A 323 -29.69 -31.72 55.35
C ASN A 323 -30.46 -32.17 54.10
N SER A 324 -29.80 -32.27 52.94
CA SER A 324 -30.43 -32.69 51.67
C SER A 324 -30.31 -34.19 51.36
N THR A 325 -29.67 -34.99 52.21
CA THR A 325 -29.53 -36.45 52.03
C THR A 325 -30.29 -37.21 53.12
N GLU A 326 -30.45 -38.52 52.92
CA GLU A 326 -30.95 -39.42 53.96
C GLU A 326 -29.92 -39.57 55.10
N TYR A 327 -30.40 -39.98 56.28
CA TYR A 327 -29.60 -40.03 57.50
C TYR A 327 -28.51 -41.12 57.44
N ASP A 328 -28.79 -42.20 56.72
CA ASP A 328 -27.93 -43.36 56.51
C ASP A 328 -26.87 -43.17 55.41
N VAL A 329 -26.90 -42.06 54.68
CA VAL A 329 -25.85 -41.73 53.71
C VAL A 329 -24.58 -41.35 54.48
N ASP A 330 -23.51 -42.11 54.35
CA ASP A 330 -22.22 -41.75 54.96
C ASP A 330 -21.55 -40.61 54.19
N GLY A 331 -20.93 -39.66 54.90
CA GLY A 331 -20.22 -38.54 54.29
C GLY A 331 -19.61 -37.57 55.29
N LYS A 332 -18.61 -36.80 54.84
CA LYS A 332 -17.95 -35.78 55.65
C LYS A 332 -18.77 -34.49 55.61
N ILE A 333 -19.01 -33.87 56.77
CA ILE A 333 -19.62 -32.54 56.84
C ILE A 333 -18.50 -31.49 56.81
N GLU A 334 -18.58 -30.56 55.86
CA GLU A 334 -17.65 -29.45 55.73
C GLU A 334 -18.40 -28.19 55.26
N ASN A 335 -18.35 -27.13 56.05
CA ASN A 335 -19.15 -25.92 55.86
C ASN A 335 -20.65 -26.27 55.73
N ASN A 336 -21.30 -25.82 54.64
CA ASN A 336 -22.72 -26.06 54.37
C ASN A 336 -22.97 -27.32 53.51
N TYR A 337 -22.01 -28.24 53.45
CA TYR A 337 -22.07 -29.40 52.58
C TYR A 337 -21.84 -30.71 53.32
N LYS A 338 -22.54 -31.75 52.87
CA LYS A 338 -22.21 -33.16 53.13
C LYS A 338 -21.54 -33.73 51.88
N ILE A 339 -20.28 -34.09 52.01
CA ILE A 339 -19.42 -34.58 50.94
C ILE A 339 -19.48 -36.11 50.94
N VAL A 340 -19.91 -36.68 49.82
CA VAL A 340 -20.02 -38.12 49.59
C VAL A 340 -19.10 -38.53 48.46
N THR A 341 -18.25 -39.52 48.70
CA THR A 341 -17.26 -40.03 47.73
C THR A 341 -17.75 -41.32 47.09
N TYR A 342 -17.56 -41.43 45.77
CA TYR A 342 -17.85 -42.63 44.97
C TYR A 342 -16.55 -43.10 44.33
N GLU A 343 -16.10 -44.30 44.68
CA GLU A 343 -14.78 -44.84 44.27
C GLU A 343 -14.88 -45.92 43.16
N ASP A 344 -16.00 -46.63 43.05
CA ASP A 344 -16.21 -47.70 42.04
C ASP A 344 -17.06 -47.19 40.86
N ASN A 345 -16.46 -46.30 40.06
CA ASN A 345 -17.16 -45.66 38.96
C ASN A 345 -16.97 -46.41 37.62
N PRO A 346 -17.97 -46.38 36.72
CA PRO A 346 -17.87 -47.10 35.46
C PRO A 346 -16.82 -46.50 34.52
N LYS A 347 -16.06 -47.36 33.84
CA LYS A 347 -15.13 -46.96 32.77
C LYS A 347 -15.87 -46.21 31.65
N ILE A 348 -15.29 -45.11 31.17
CA ILE A 348 -15.84 -44.29 30.09
C ILE A 348 -14.87 -44.33 28.90
N PHE A 349 -15.29 -44.95 27.80
CA PHE A 349 -14.48 -45.06 26.59
C PHE A 349 -14.35 -43.70 25.87
N PRO A 350 -13.32 -43.51 25.02
CA PRO A 350 -13.17 -42.27 24.24
C PRO A 350 -14.47 -41.87 23.53
N LYS A 351 -14.86 -40.60 23.67
CA LYS A 351 -16.09 -40.00 23.11
C LYS A 351 -17.41 -40.57 23.64
N GLN A 352 -17.38 -41.46 24.63
CA GLN A 352 -18.57 -42.00 25.27
C GLN A 352 -19.05 -41.06 26.38
N SER A 353 -20.38 -41.01 26.58
CA SER A 353 -20.98 -40.51 27.81
C SER A 353 -21.46 -41.67 28.69
N LYS A 354 -21.33 -41.52 30.01
CA LYS A 354 -21.92 -42.41 31.00
C LYS A 354 -22.53 -41.64 32.14
N SER A 355 -23.62 -42.18 32.66
CA SER A 355 -24.27 -41.68 33.87
C SER A 355 -23.83 -42.48 35.08
N VAL A 356 -23.50 -41.78 36.16
CA VAL A 356 -23.25 -42.37 37.48
C VAL A 356 -24.43 -42.03 38.39
N GLN A 357 -25.08 -43.05 38.93
CA GLN A 357 -26.18 -42.88 39.86
C GLN A 357 -25.64 -42.41 41.21
N LEU A 358 -26.27 -41.38 41.75
CA LEU A 358 -25.91 -40.75 43.01
C LEU A 358 -26.98 -41.04 44.08
N HIS A 359 -26.65 -40.74 45.33
CA HIS A 359 -27.62 -40.75 46.42
C HIS A 359 -28.74 -39.73 46.18
N ARG A 360 -29.92 -40.05 46.70
CA ARG A 360 -31.13 -39.24 46.58
C ARG A 360 -30.98 -37.91 47.28
N ILE A 361 -31.60 -36.88 46.70
CA ILE A 361 -31.79 -35.61 47.38
C ILE A 361 -33.20 -35.54 47.95
N LEU A 362 -33.29 -35.13 49.22
CA LEU A 362 -34.49 -35.07 50.02
C LEU A 362 -34.67 -33.64 50.53
N ILE A 363 -35.74 -33.00 50.06
CA ILE A 363 -36.08 -31.63 50.42
C ILE A 363 -37.35 -31.64 51.26
N ARG A 364 -37.25 -31.09 52.47
CA ARG A 364 -38.39 -30.92 53.38
C ARG A 364 -38.76 -29.45 53.45
N ASN A 365 -39.99 -29.15 53.80
CA ASN A 365 -40.44 -27.76 53.92
C ASN A 365 -39.52 -26.88 54.79
N TYR A 366 -39.01 -27.38 55.92
CA TYR A 366 -38.12 -26.61 56.79
C TYR A 366 -36.65 -26.55 56.33
N THR A 367 -36.24 -27.32 55.32
CA THR A 367 -34.89 -27.28 54.72
C THR A 367 -34.88 -26.74 53.29
N ALA A 368 -36.05 -26.45 52.71
CA ALA A 368 -36.18 -26.10 51.30
C ALA A 368 -35.42 -24.82 50.92
N GLU A 369 -35.45 -23.80 51.77
CA GLU A 369 -34.74 -22.53 51.52
C GLU A 369 -33.22 -22.73 51.50
N GLU A 370 -32.70 -23.49 52.48
CA GLU A 370 -31.28 -23.84 52.56
C GLU A 370 -30.84 -24.66 51.35
N ILE A 371 -31.58 -25.71 51.00
CA ILE A 371 -31.16 -26.63 49.93
C ILE A 371 -31.28 -25.99 48.55
N LEU A 372 -32.38 -25.30 48.25
CA LEU A 372 -32.60 -24.69 46.93
C LEU A 372 -31.78 -23.40 46.73
N GLY A 373 -31.33 -22.77 47.81
CA GLY A 373 -30.44 -21.61 47.77
C GLY A 373 -28.96 -21.95 47.57
N ASN A 374 -28.58 -23.24 47.65
CA ASN A 374 -27.22 -23.71 47.44
C ASN A 374 -27.10 -24.56 46.15
N ASN A 375 -25.87 -24.65 45.64
CA ASN A 375 -25.56 -25.50 44.49
C ASN A 375 -25.21 -26.91 44.96
N LEU A 376 -25.42 -27.92 44.11
CA LEU A 376 -24.79 -29.22 44.27
C LEU A 376 -23.47 -29.21 43.48
N ILE A 377 -22.37 -29.54 44.14
CA ILE A 377 -21.04 -29.53 43.50
C ILE A 377 -20.64 -30.96 43.16
N VAL A 378 -20.25 -31.18 41.92
CA VAL A 378 -19.68 -32.44 41.45
C VAL A 378 -18.20 -32.21 41.18
N LYS A 379 -17.35 -33.03 41.79
CA LYS A 379 -15.91 -33.08 41.52
C LYS A 379 -15.51 -34.45 41.01
N VAL A 380 -14.71 -34.47 39.93
CA VAL A 380 -14.11 -35.67 39.35
C VAL A 380 -12.61 -35.59 39.61
N PHE A 381 -12.06 -36.48 40.41
CA PHE A 381 -10.64 -36.58 40.68
C PHE A 381 -10.04 -37.69 39.83
N SER A 382 -9.04 -37.36 39.01
CA SER A 382 -8.31 -38.33 38.19
C SER A 382 -6.83 -37.96 38.03
N LYS A 383 -6.06 -38.84 37.36
CA LYS A 383 -4.66 -38.56 37.00
C LYS A 383 -4.48 -37.28 36.17
N ASN A 384 -5.52 -36.84 35.45
CA ASN A 384 -5.51 -35.65 34.59
C ASN A 384 -5.92 -34.37 35.35
N GLY A 385 -5.98 -34.44 36.70
CA GLY A 385 -6.42 -33.34 37.54
C GLY A 385 -7.88 -33.44 37.97
N VAL A 386 -8.36 -32.35 38.58
CA VAL A 386 -9.72 -32.25 39.15
C VAL A 386 -10.61 -31.44 38.22
N VAL A 387 -11.76 -32.01 37.87
CA VAL A 387 -12.82 -31.31 37.11
C VAL A 387 -13.99 -31.05 38.06
N GLU A 388 -14.46 -29.81 38.10
CA GLU A 388 -15.51 -29.38 39.02
C GLU A 388 -16.63 -28.68 38.26
N LYS A 389 -17.88 -28.96 38.65
CA LYS A 389 -19.05 -28.27 38.13
C LYS A 389 -20.10 -28.12 39.22
N GLU A 390 -20.66 -26.92 39.30
CA GLU A 390 -21.74 -26.58 40.21
C GLU A 390 -23.08 -26.62 39.48
N PHE A 391 -24.10 -27.17 40.14
CA PHE A 391 -25.46 -27.27 39.64
C PHE A 391 -26.41 -26.53 40.58
N ASN A 392 -27.08 -25.50 40.06
CA ASN A 392 -28.14 -24.81 40.80
C ASN A 392 -29.37 -25.73 40.91
N LEU A 393 -29.65 -26.20 42.13
CA LEU A 393 -30.73 -27.16 42.37
C LEU A 393 -32.11 -26.59 42.02
N SER A 394 -32.34 -25.29 42.19
CA SER A 394 -33.61 -24.65 41.81
C SER A 394 -33.86 -24.63 40.30
N GLU A 395 -32.80 -24.72 39.49
CA GLU A 395 -32.87 -24.77 38.03
C GLU A 395 -32.96 -26.21 37.51
N VAL A 396 -32.26 -27.14 38.18
CA VAL A 396 -32.20 -28.56 37.81
C VAL A 396 -33.45 -29.31 38.23
N LEU A 397 -33.89 -29.17 39.48
CA LEU A 397 -35.00 -29.95 40.02
C LEU A 397 -36.34 -29.42 39.49
N LYS A 398 -37.16 -30.33 38.94
CA LYS A 398 -38.48 -30.01 38.40
C LYS A 398 -39.59 -30.64 39.22
N PHE A 399 -40.69 -29.93 39.39
CA PHE A 399 -41.91 -30.43 40.00
C PHE A 399 -43.00 -30.50 38.94
N ASN A 400 -43.68 -31.65 38.85
CA ASN A 400 -44.77 -31.82 37.89
C ASN A 400 -46.06 -31.23 38.49
N SER A 401 -46.48 -30.07 37.97
CA SER A 401 -47.73 -29.41 38.33
C SER A 401 -48.85 -29.82 37.37
N ASN A 402 -50.09 -29.43 37.67
CA ASN A 402 -51.21 -29.61 36.73
C ASN A 402 -51.02 -28.84 35.40
N TYR A 403 -50.01 -27.98 35.31
CA TYR A 403 -49.66 -27.17 34.13
C TYR A 403 -48.36 -27.63 33.45
N GLY A 404 -47.74 -28.73 33.90
CA GLY A 404 -46.51 -29.32 33.36
C GLY A 404 -45.33 -29.28 34.33
N ASN A 405 -44.13 -29.59 33.82
CA ASN A 405 -42.90 -29.56 34.61
C ASN A 405 -42.44 -28.12 34.85
N GLU A 406 -42.54 -27.65 36.08
CA GLU A 406 -42.05 -26.35 36.54
C GLU A 406 -40.75 -26.52 37.34
N ASN A 407 -39.95 -25.46 37.47
CA ASN A 407 -38.81 -25.45 38.39
C ASN A 407 -39.31 -25.60 39.84
N LEU A 408 -38.58 -26.37 40.64
CA LEU A 408 -38.86 -26.48 42.06
C LEU A 408 -38.40 -25.20 42.77
N THR A 409 -39.34 -24.34 43.11
CA THR A 409 -39.11 -23.09 43.84
C THR A 409 -39.56 -23.18 45.29
N ILE A 410 -39.00 -22.33 46.15
CA ILE A 410 -39.33 -22.26 47.58
C ILE A 410 -40.83 -22.06 47.87
N ASP A 411 -41.53 -21.33 46.98
CA ASP A 411 -42.97 -21.07 47.06
C ASP A 411 -43.84 -22.32 47.01
N LYS A 412 -43.29 -23.47 46.57
CA LYS A 412 -44.02 -24.74 46.60
C LYS A 412 -44.06 -25.35 48.01
N PHE A 413 -43.20 -24.92 48.92
CA PHE A 413 -43.13 -25.40 50.31
C PHE A 413 -43.76 -24.43 51.32
N HIS A 414 -43.79 -23.13 51.00
CA HIS A 414 -44.34 -22.08 51.87
C HIS A 414 -45.40 -21.25 51.16
N ASP A 415 -46.56 -21.06 51.80
CA ASP A 415 -47.57 -20.11 51.32
C ASP A 415 -47.13 -18.68 51.65
N LYS A 416 -46.93 -17.85 50.62
CA LYS A 416 -46.58 -16.43 50.78
C LYS A 416 -47.61 -15.62 51.59
N ASN A 417 -48.82 -16.15 51.79
CA ASN A 417 -49.91 -15.47 52.48
C ASN A 417 -50.03 -15.77 53.98
N TYR A 418 -49.19 -16.64 54.54
CA TYR A 418 -49.16 -16.92 55.98
C TYR A 418 -47.72 -16.77 56.52
N ARG A 419 -47.46 -15.65 57.20
CA ARG A 419 -46.29 -15.44 58.06
C ARG A 419 -46.62 -15.74 59.51
#